data_AF-V5BDN1-F1
#
_entry.id   AF-V5BDN1-F1
#
_cell.length_a   1.000
_cell.length_b   1.000
_cell.length_c   1.000
_cell.angle_alpha   90.00
_cell.angle_beta   90.00
_cell.angle_gamma   90.00
#
_symmetry.space_group_name_H-M   'P 1'
#
loop_
_entity.id
_entity.type
_entity.pdbx_description
1 polymer ?
#
loop_
_entity_poly.entity_id
_entity_poly.type
_entity_poly.pdbx_seq_one_letter_code
_entity_poly.pdbx_strand_id
1 'polypeptide(L)'
;MLMPDPDNERRPLPPVEFLNSIENKNQRTRYAVLLERLEPLAKLIGTIYPAPDGLLDQCLMVDARASTIKHSPATPQPFGKFSIAKMGVMWAYAHELFHFLRRHTLVEKHFGNEVSTKHALEYDADLCSVASLYRYVQSQNPTCNPLLLKRVVLMNLYWTLRMMIDGTTVNDFGGSQTHPYVAARLTDAVGKLAMLNDTQTPDPNFENPTTHLHCGKLMNILMPLELAYVKASENSQSGGVEFSIVAEFAQANMELRFTHHRHKRWDEISPLIEKFAKLPRSMVDNEKTIALVGDNFSLPPYRN
;
A
#
# COMPACT_ATOMS: atom_id res chain seq x y z
N MET A 1 -16.45 24.10 25.27
CA MET A 1 -15.04 24.36 24.94
C MET A 1 -14.61 23.19 24.07
N LEU A 2 -14.58 23.37 22.75
CA LEU A 2 -14.19 22.31 21.82
C LEU A 2 -12.69 22.05 22.03
N MET A 3 -12.32 20.81 22.32
CA MET A 3 -10.90 20.44 22.31
C MET A 3 -10.37 20.70 20.90
N PRO A 4 -9.20 21.35 20.75
CA PRO A 4 -8.57 21.48 19.45
C PRO A 4 -8.35 20.07 18.88
N ASP A 5 -8.71 19.91 17.61
CA ASP A 5 -8.41 18.72 16.84
C ASP A 5 -6.89 18.48 16.87
N PRO A 6 -6.40 17.37 17.46
CA PRO A 6 -4.97 17.08 17.56
C PRO A 6 -4.30 16.90 16.19
N ASP A 7 -5.06 16.74 15.10
CA ASP A 7 -4.53 16.69 13.74
C ASP A 7 -4.23 18.09 13.17
N ASN A 8 -4.73 19.17 13.78
CA ASN A 8 -4.46 20.55 13.34
C ASN A 8 -3.08 21.09 13.78
N GLU A 9 -2.41 20.43 14.72
CA GLU A 9 -1.06 20.80 15.19
C GLU A 9 0.08 20.11 14.42
N ARG A 10 -0.24 19.09 13.60
CA ARG A 10 0.73 18.39 12.77
C ARG A 10 0.90 19.08 11.40
N ARG A 11 1.29 20.35 11.42
CA ARG A 11 1.65 21.04 10.16
C ARG A 11 2.95 20.42 9.61
N PRO A 12 2.98 20.00 8.33
CA PRO A 12 4.21 19.50 7.74
C PRO A 12 5.30 20.56 7.76
N LEU A 13 6.47 20.20 8.28
CA LEU A 13 7.67 21.02 8.12
C LEU A 13 8.04 21.03 6.63
N PRO A 14 8.27 22.21 6.02
CA PRO A 14 8.89 22.32 4.71
C PRO A 14 10.12 21.41 4.62
N PRO A 15 10.42 20.77 3.47
CA PRO A 15 11.54 19.83 3.34
C PRO A 15 12.88 20.38 3.84
N VAL A 16 13.10 21.68 3.69
CA VAL A 16 14.30 22.38 4.19
C VAL A 16 14.32 22.43 5.72
N GLU A 17 13.20 22.70 6.36
CA GLU A 17 13.07 22.75 7.83
C GLU A 17 13.21 21.34 8.43
N PHE A 18 12.62 20.33 7.79
CA PHE A 18 12.84 18.92 8.15
C PHE A 18 14.30 18.51 8.01
N LEU A 19 15.00 18.87 6.92
CA LEU A 19 16.43 18.57 6.80
C LEU A 19 17.27 19.26 7.86
N ASN A 20 16.88 20.47 8.25
CA ASN A 20 17.57 21.24 9.28
C ASN A 20 17.36 20.69 10.69
N SER A 21 16.26 19.97 10.94
CA SER A 21 16.01 19.32 12.25
C SER A 21 16.84 18.04 12.46
N ILE A 22 17.42 17.45 11.41
CA ILE A 22 18.26 16.25 11.53
C ILE A 22 19.67 16.64 12.01
N GLU A 23 20.00 16.39 13.27
CA GLU A 23 21.32 16.71 13.86
C GLU A 23 22.48 15.94 13.20
N ASN A 24 22.25 14.69 12.78
CA ASN A 24 23.29 13.85 12.18
C ASN A 24 23.56 14.25 10.71
N LYS A 25 24.77 14.76 10.45
CA LYS A 25 25.19 15.25 9.12
C LYS A 25 25.15 14.17 8.02
N ASN A 26 25.48 12.91 8.34
CA ASN A 26 25.44 11.82 7.37
C ASN A 26 24.00 11.43 7.03
N GLN A 27 23.12 11.39 8.02
CA GLN A 27 21.70 11.15 7.83
C GLN A 27 21.09 12.30 7.01
N ARG A 28 21.30 13.55 7.41
CA ARG A 28 20.87 14.75 6.66
C ARG A 28 21.28 14.70 5.18
N THR A 29 22.52 14.29 4.89
CA THR A 29 23.02 14.16 3.50
C THR A 29 22.27 13.07 2.72
N ARG A 30 22.04 11.90 3.32
CA ARG A 30 21.25 10.81 2.69
C ARG A 30 19.81 11.25 2.40
N TYR A 31 19.19 11.94 3.35
CA TYR A 31 17.84 12.49 3.23
C TYR A 31 17.74 13.57 2.15
N ALA A 32 18.74 14.46 2.04
CA ALA A 32 18.78 15.49 1.01
C ALA A 32 18.81 14.89 -0.40
N VAL A 33 19.64 13.87 -0.64
CA VAL A 33 19.72 13.18 -1.94
C VAL A 33 18.40 12.45 -2.28
N LEU A 34 17.72 11.89 -1.28
CA LEU A 34 16.43 11.24 -1.46
C LEU A 34 15.31 12.24 -1.77
N LEU A 35 15.24 13.36 -1.04
CA LEU A 35 14.26 14.42 -1.26
C LEU A 35 14.45 15.11 -2.61
N GLU A 36 15.69 15.34 -3.04
CA GLU A 36 16.02 15.84 -4.38
C GLU A 36 15.54 14.87 -5.48
N ARG A 37 15.69 13.55 -5.26
CA ARG A 37 15.21 12.51 -6.18
C ARG A 37 13.70 12.27 -6.12
N LEU A 38 13.05 12.76 -5.07
CA LEU A 38 11.62 12.70 -4.84
C LEU A 38 10.96 14.07 -5.10
N GLU A 39 11.71 15.12 -5.45
CA GLU A 39 11.26 16.52 -5.40
C GLU A 39 9.94 16.80 -6.13
N PRO A 40 9.65 16.21 -7.32
CA PRO A 40 8.34 16.37 -7.96
C PRO A 40 7.18 15.76 -7.15
N LEU A 41 7.45 14.66 -6.43
CA LEU A 41 6.51 14.00 -5.52
C LEU A 41 6.46 14.73 -4.17
N ALA A 42 7.61 15.09 -3.59
CA ALA A 42 7.73 15.74 -2.29
C ALA A 42 7.15 17.16 -2.29
N LYS A 43 7.21 17.90 -3.41
CA LYS A 43 6.48 19.18 -3.57
C LYS A 43 4.96 19.00 -3.63
N LEU A 44 4.49 17.90 -4.19
CA LEU A 44 3.05 17.56 -4.23
C LEU A 44 2.54 17.05 -2.88
N ILE A 45 3.40 16.37 -2.13
CA ILE A 45 3.08 15.63 -0.89
C ILE A 45 3.31 16.48 0.36
N GLY A 46 4.38 17.28 0.42
CA GLY A 46 4.71 18.14 1.57
C GLY A 46 3.68 19.25 1.82
N THR A 47 2.77 19.49 0.88
CA THR A 47 1.59 20.36 1.04
C THR A 47 0.36 19.65 1.58
N ILE A 48 0.32 18.31 1.59
CA ILE A 48 -0.90 17.52 1.86
C ILE A 48 -0.78 16.71 3.15
N TYR A 49 0.40 16.19 3.50
CA TYR A 49 0.56 15.40 4.73
C TYR A 49 2.02 15.39 5.23
N PRO A 50 2.29 15.59 6.54
CA PRO A 50 3.59 15.29 7.10
C PRO A 50 3.86 13.79 6.92
N ALA A 51 5.06 13.44 6.47
CA ALA A 51 5.52 12.05 6.61
C ALA A 51 5.36 11.65 8.08
N PRO A 52 4.84 10.45 8.39
CA PRO A 52 4.97 9.92 9.74
C PRO A 52 6.45 9.98 10.15
N ASP A 53 6.73 10.55 11.31
CA ASP A 53 8.09 10.63 11.83
C ASP A 53 8.75 9.24 11.78
N GLY A 54 9.94 9.16 11.19
CA GLY A 54 10.68 7.91 11.05
C GLY A 54 10.29 7.02 9.86
N LEU A 55 9.29 7.37 9.02
CA LEU A 55 8.92 6.56 7.84
C LEU A 55 10.11 6.30 6.91
N LEU A 56 10.92 7.34 6.63
CA LEU A 56 12.08 7.19 5.76
C LEU A 56 13.19 6.39 6.47
N ASP A 57 13.39 6.54 7.78
CA ASP A 57 14.35 5.71 8.53
C ASP A 57 13.94 4.23 8.50
N GLN A 58 12.64 3.95 8.67
CA GLN A 58 12.09 2.60 8.51
C GLN A 58 12.33 2.07 7.10
N CYS A 59 12.02 2.85 6.06
CA CYS A 59 12.25 2.44 4.67
C CYS A 59 13.73 2.20 4.35
N LEU A 60 14.64 3.01 4.90
CA LEU A 60 16.09 2.82 4.77
C LEU A 60 16.58 1.57 5.52
N MET A 61 16.04 1.31 6.70
CA MET A 61 16.31 0.09 7.47
C MET A 61 15.83 -1.16 6.70
N VAL A 62 14.63 -1.10 6.11
CA VAL A 62 14.09 -2.16 5.26
C VAL A 62 14.98 -2.39 4.04
N ASP A 63 15.42 -1.34 3.35
CA ASP A 63 16.30 -1.46 2.19
C ASP A 63 17.67 -2.06 2.58
N ALA A 64 18.23 -1.67 3.72
CA ALA A 64 19.45 -2.25 4.25
C ALA A 64 19.29 -3.74 4.60
N ARG A 65 18.24 -4.11 5.33
CA ARG A 65 17.94 -5.51 5.71
C ARG A 65 17.63 -6.36 4.47
N ALA A 66 16.82 -5.88 3.56
CA ALA A 66 16.54 -6.58 2.32
C ALA A 66 17.80 -6.76 1.47
N SER A 67 18.72 -5.79 1.47
CA SER A 67 19.99 -5.90 0.74
C SER A 67 20.89 -7.01 1.29
N THR A 68 20.89 -7.28 2.60
CA THR A 68 21.63 -8.42 3.17
C THR A 68 20.99 -9.77 2.82
N ILE A 69 19.67 -9.81 2.66
CA ILE A 69 18.91 -11.02 2.26
C ILE A 69 19.00 -11.28 0.74
N LYS A 70 19.11 -10.21 -0.06
CA LYS A 70 19.16 -10.23 -1.54
C LYS A 70 20.39 -10.91 -2.15
N HIS A 71 21.40 -11.24 -1.37
CA HIS A 71 22.56 -12.01 -1.87
C HIS A 71 22.27 -13.52 -2.03
N SER A 72 21.05 -13.96 -1.73
CA SER A 72 20.56 -15.27 -2.18
C SER A 72 20.40 -15.29 -3.71
N PRO A 73 20.93 -16.31 -4.44
CA PRO A 73 20.73 -16.48 -5.88
C PRO A 73 19.26 -16.50 -6.33
N ALA A 74 18.33 -16.74 -5.38
CA ALA A 74 16.90 -16.81 -5.61
C ALA A 74 16.20 -15.44 -5.58
N THR A 75 16.85 -14.38 -5.10
CA THR A 75 16.23 -13.06 -4.96
C THR A 75 16.49 -12.23 -6.21
N PRO A 76 15.48 -11.85 -6.99
CA PRO A 76 15.73 -11.06 -8.19
C PRO A 76 16.30 -9.69 -7.79
N GLN A 77 17.23 -9.17 -8.60
CA GLN A 77 17.83 -7.86 -8.34
C GLN A 77 16.82 -6.76 -8.71
N PRO A 78 16.69 -5.69 -7.89
CA PRO A 78 15.86 -4.55 -8.28
C PRO A 78 16.34 -3.98 -9.62
N PHE A 79 15.42 -3.80 -10.55
CA PHE A 79 15.73 -3.28 -11.87
C PHE A 79 15.93 -1.75 -11.80
N GLY A 80 17.08 -1.28 -12.25
CA GLY A 80 17.34 0.15 -12.47
C GLY A 80 17.49 0.98 -11.19
N LYS A 81 16.97 2.22 -11.21
CA LYS A 81 17.17 3.25 -10.18
C LYS A 81 16.19 3.16 -9.00
N PHE A 82 15.37 2.10 -8.93
CA PHE A 82 14.34 1.93 -7.91
C PHE A 82 14.87 1.08 -6.75
N SER A 83 15.29 1.73 -5.65
CA SER A 83 15.59 1.04 -4.40
C SER A 83 14.30 0.69 -3.64
N ILE A 84 14.39 -0.26 -2.69
CA ILE A 84 13.22 -0.60 -1.85
C ILE A 84 12.84 0.61 -1.02
N ALA A 85 13.82 1.32 -0.46
CA ALA A 85 13.54 2.53 0.33
C ALA A 85 12.72 3.54 -0.46
N LYS A 86 13.12 3.82 -1.72
CA LYS A 86 12.40 4.77 -2.56
C LYS A 86 10.97 4.29 -2.84
N MET A 87 10.80 3.03 -3.25
CA MET A 87 9.48 2.49 -3.56
C MET A 87 8.58 2.38 -2.34
N GLY A 88 9.14 2.05 -1.17
CA GLY A 88 8.41 1.98 0.09
C GLY A 88 7.90 3.34 0.54
N VAL A 89 8.74 4.37 0.46
CA VAL A 89 8.32 5.76 0.72
C VAL A 89 7.24 6.18 -0.25
N MET A 90 7.43 5.93 -1.55
CA MET A 90 6.43 6.27 -2.57
C MET A 90 5.10 5.54 -2.35
N TRP A 91 5.14 4.28 -1.94
CA TRP A 91 3.95 3.49 -1.61
C TRP A 91 3.22 4.09 -0.41
N ALA A 92 3.92 4.30 0.70
CA ALA A 92 3.32 4.80 1.95
C ALA A 92 2.66 6.18 1.73
N TYR A 93 3.33 7.08 1.00
CA TYR A 93 2.71 8.36 0.67
C TYR A 93 1.54 8.25 -0.28
N ALA A 94 1.62 7.39 -1.31
CA ALA A 94 0.49 7.16 -2.19
C ALA A 94 -0.71 6.62 -1.40
N HIS A 95 -0.45 5.74 -0.42
CA HIS A 95 -1.47 5.11 0.41
C HIS A 95 -2.24 6.16 1.21
N GLU A 96 -1.54 7.01 1.97
CA GLU A 96 -2.18 8.11 2.70
C GLU A 96 -2.86 9.13 1.77
N LEU A 97 -2.23 9.42 0.62
CA LEU A 97 -2.84 10.31 -0.37
C LEU A 97 -4.16 9.74 -0.89
N PHE A 98 -4.26 8.42 -1.10
CA PHE A 98 -5.50 7.81 -1.55
C PHE A 98 -6.57 7.81 -0.47
N HIS A 99 -6.25 7.60 0.81
CA HIS A 99 -7.20 7.84 1.90
C HIS A 99 -7.86 9.22 1.80
N PHE A 100 -7.04 10.25 1.52
CA PHE A 100 -7.52 11.61 1.34
C PHE A 100 -8.30 11.83 0.04
N LEU A 101 -7.76 11.44 -1.11
CA LEU A 101 -8.39 11.65 -2.43
C LEU A 101 -9.71 10.89 -2.56
N ARG A 102 -9.78 9.69 -1.99
CA ARG A 102 -10.93 8.80 -1.98
C ARG A 102 -11.89 9.08 -0.83
N ARG A 103 -11.53 10.02 0.06
CA ARG A 103 -12.36 10.52 1.16
C ARG A 103 -12.79 9.43 2.13
N HIS A 104 -11.86 8.55 2.46
CA HIS A 104 -12.12 7.40 3.33
C HIS A 104 -12.67 7.81 4.70
N THR A 105 -12.25 8.95 5.26
CA THR A 105 -12.81 9.50 6.51
C THR A 105 -14.32 9.72 6.44
N LEU A 106 -14.87 10.09 5.29
CA LEU A 106 -16.32 10.32 5.14
C LEU A 106 -17.09 9.02 5.03
N VAL A 107 -16.49 8.05 4.36
CA VAL A 107 -17.03 6.70 4.24
C VAL A 107 -17.02 6.03 5.62
N GLU A 108 -15.96 6.21 6.40
CA GLU A 108 -15.88 5.78 7.79
C GLU A 108 -16.93 6.48 8.68
N LYS A 109 -17.15 7.79 8.51
CA LYS A 109 -18.25 8.50 9.21
C LYS A 109 -19.64 7.93 8.86
N HIS A 110 -19.85 7.49 7.62
CA HIS A 110 -21.13 6.93 7.16
C HIS A 110 -21.36 5.50 7.64
N PHE A 111 -20.37 4.61 7.47
CA PHE A 111 -20.50 3.18 7.80
C PHE A 111 -20.04 2.82 9.21
N GLY A 112 -19.50 3.77 9.96
CA GLY A 112 -18.96 3.58 11.30
C GLY A 112 -17.52 3.05 11.31
N ASN A 113 -16.95 3.04 12.51
CA ASN A 113 -15.57 2.63 12.81
C ASN A 113 -15.46 1.10 13.03
N GLU A 114 -16.15 0.32 12.20
CA GLU A 114 -16.05 -1.14 12.24
C GLU A 114 -14.72 -1.58 11.60
N VAL A 115 -14.13 -2.66 12.13
CA VAL A 115 -12.89 -3.26 11.60
C VAL A 115 -13.04 -3.62 10.11
N SER A 116 -14.21 -4.14 9.72
CA SER A 116 -14.54 -4.49 8.33
C SER A 116 -14.57 -3.26 7.40
N THR A 117 -15.06 -2.12 7.87
CA THR A 117 -15.03 -0.84 7.15
C THR A 117 -13.59 -0.38 6.96
N LYS A 118 -12.81 -0.35 8.04
CA LYS A 118 -11.40 0.07 8.00
C LYS A 118 -10.59 -0.78 7.02
N HIS A 119 -10.72 -2.10 7.09
CA HIS A 119 -10.04 -3.02 6.18
C HIS A 119 -10.43 -2.81 4.71
N ALA A 120 -11.67 -2.43 4.42
CA ALA A 120 -12.11 -2.12 3.06
C ALA A 120 -11.50 -0.80 2.53
N LEU A 121 -11.34 0.20 3.41
CA LEU A 121 -10.70 1.48 3.09
C LEU A 121 -9.19 1.31 2.88
N GLU A 122 -8.52 0.56 3.76
CA GLU A 122 -7.11 0.18 3.60
C GLU A 122 -6.86 -0.57 2.29
N TYR A 123 -7.77 -1.48 1.92
CA TYR A 123 -7.72 -2.21 0.65
C TYR A 123 -7.77 -1.28 -0.56
N ASP A 124 -8.71 -0.33 -0.60
CA ASP A 124 -8.77 0.65 -1.70
C ASP A 124 -7.48 1.49 -1.78
N ALA A 125 -7.01 1.99 -0.64
CA ALA A 125 -5.79 2.79 -0.56
C ALA A 125 -4.57 2.00 -1.05
N ASP A 126 -4.44 0.74 -0.65
CA ASP A 126 -3.40 -0.16 -1.14
C ASP A 126 -3.47 -0.38 -2.65
N LEU A 127 -4.64 -0.74 -3.17
CA LEU A 127 -4.78 -1.05 -4.59
C LEU A 127 -4.50 0.17 -5.48
N CYS A 128 -4.97 1.34 -5.07
CA CYS A 128 -4.70 2.60 -5.76
C CYS A 128 -3.20 2.95 -5.71
N SER A 129 -2.54 2.69 -4.59
CA SER A 129 -1.10 2.92 -4.42
C SER A 129 -0.26 1.99 -5.28
N VAL A 130 -0.57 0.69 -5.28
CA VAL A 130 0.07 -0.32 -6.12
C VAL A 130 -0.05 0.06 -7.60
N ALA A 131 -1.24 0.48 -8.03
CA ALA A 131 -1.46 0.93 -9.40
C ALA A 131 -0.62 2.17 -9.76
N SER A 132 -0.56 3.14 -8.85
CA SER A 132 0.20 4.38 -9.05
C SER A 132 1.70 4.12 -9.16
N LEU A 133 2.24 3.24 -8.32
CA LEU A 133 3.64 2.80 -8.41
C LEU A 133 3.94 2.11 -9.73
N TYR A 134 3.05 1.21 -10.18
CA TYR A 134 3.20 0.56 -11.48
C TYR A 134 3.21 1.57 -12.63
N ARG A 135 2.26 2.52 -12.65
CA ARG A 135 2.22 3.57 -13.68
C ARG A 135 3.44 4.47 -13.63
N TYR A 136 3.94 4.80 -12.44
CA TYR A 136 5.20 5.54 -12.31
C TYR A 136 6.36 4.74 -12.92
N VAL A 137 6.55 3.48 -12.53
CA VAL A 137 7.63 2.63 -13.05
C VAL A 137 7.52 2.43 -14.56
N GLN A 138 6.30 2.27 -15.09
CA GLN A 138 6.01 2.21 -16.53
C GLN A 138 6.38 3.51 -17.25
N SER A 139 6.03 4.67 -16.68
CA SER A 139 6.34 5.99 -17.28
C SER A 139 7.85 6.22 -17.44
N GLN A 140 8.64 5.67 -16.52
CA GLN A 140 10.11 5.77 -16.55
C GLN A 140 10.76 4.74 -17.48
N ASN A 141 10.01 3.71 -17.90
CA ASN A 141 10.52 2.59 -18.71
C ASN A 141 9.50 2.18 -19.79
N PRO A 142 9.11 3.08 -20.70
CA PRO A 142 7.96 2.88 -21.60
C PRO A 142 8.14 1.73 -22.60
N THR A 143 9.37 1.32 -22.88
CA THR A 143 9.69 0.22 -23.81
C THR A 143 9.87 -1.14 -23.10
N CYS A 144 9.77 -1.16 -21.77
CA CYS A 144 10.03 -2.37 -20.98
C CYS A 144 8.80 -3.30 -20.98
N ASN A 145 9.06 -4.60 -20.92
CA ASN A 145 8.00 -5.60 -20.86
C ASN A 145 7.09 -5.37 -19.62
N PRO A 146 5.75 -5.32 -19.78
CA PRO A 146 4.83 -5.03 -18.68
C PRO A 146 4.94 -6.00 -17.51
N LEU A 147 5.14 -7.29 -17.79
CA LEU A 147 5.33 -8.28 -16.74
C LEU A 147 6.61 -7.97 -15.95
N LEU A 148 7.72 -7.64 -16.62
CA LEU A 148 8.96 -7.27 -15.93
C LEU A 148 8.75 -6.06 -15.00
N LEU A 149 8.04 -5.03 -15.44
CA LEU A 149 7.70 -3.87 -14.60
C LEU A 149 6.85 -4.27 -13.38
N LYS A 150 5.85 -5.13 -13.57
CA LYS A 150 5.03 -5.67 -12.46
C LYS A 150 5.88 -6.44 -11.44
N ARG A 151 6.85 -7.24 -11.91
CA ARG A 151 7.80 -7.97 -11.04
C ARG A 151 8.61 -7.01 -10.17
N VAL A 152 9.12 -5.93 -10.77
CA VAL A 152 9.89 -4.91 -10.06
C VAL A 152 9.06 -4.24 -8.96
N VAL A 153 7.82 -3.87 -9.27
CA VAL A 153 6.90 -3.27 -8.28
C VAL A 153 6.62 -4.25 -7.15
N LEU A 154 6.23 -5.49 -7.47
CA LEU A 154 5.92 -6.53 -6.48
C LEU A 154 7.10 -6.80 -5.55
N MET A 155 8.30 -6.97 -6.09
CA MET A 155 9.48 -7.28 -5.28
C MET A 155 9.84 -6.14 -4.32
N ASN A 156 9.72 -4.89 -4.75
CA ASN A 156 10.00 -3.76 -3.87
C ASN A 156 8.93 -3.63 -2.78
N LEU A 157 7.65 -3.75 -3.17
CA LEU A 157 6.54 -3.72 -2.22
C LEU A 157 6.58 -4.88 -1.22
N TYR A 158 7.02 -6.05 -1.64
CA TYR A 158 7.14 -7.21 -0.77
C TYR A 158 7.96 -6.89 0.48
N TRP A 159 9.18 -6.36 0.31
CA TRP A 159 10.05 -6.05 1.44
C TRP A 159 9.49 -4.93 2.30
N THR A 160 8.92 -3.89 1.67
CA THR A 160 8.24 -2.79 2.37
C THR A 160 7.11 -3.32 3.25
N LEU A 161 6.14 -4.01 2.67
CA LEU A 161 4.98 -4.52 3.41
C LEU A 161 5.40 -5.56 4.46
N ARG A 162 6.29 -6.49 4.10
CA ARG A 162 6.69 -7.59 4.99
C ARG A 162 7.46 -7.11 6.22
N MET A 163 8.31 -6.10 6.09
CA MET A 163 9.19 -5.64 7.16
C MET A 163 8.67 -4.40 7.90
N MET A 164 7.81 -3.58 7.29
CA MET A 164 7.23 -2.42 7.99
C MET A 164 5.99 -2.78 8.82
N ILE A 165 5.28 -3.85 8.44
CA ILE A 165 4.05 -4.31 9.13
C ILE A 165 4.38 -5.41 10.16
N ASP A 166 5.67 -5.73 10.34
CA ASP A 166 6.13 -6.79 11.25
C ASP A 166 5.92 -6.34 12.71
N GLY A 167 4.89 -6.85 13.39
CA GLY A 167 4.66 -6.56 14.82
C GLY A 167 3.26 -6.82 15.38
N THR A 168 2.21 -6.94 14.58
CA THR A 168 0.88 -7.35 15.10
C THR A 168 0.74 -8.86 15.00
N THR A 169 1.14 -9.55 16.07
CA THR A 169 0.78 -10.92 16.47
C THR A 169 0.18 -11.80 15.37
N VAL A 170 1.02 -12.73 14.91
CA VAL A 170 0.86 -13.76 13.87
C VAL A 170 -0.34 -14.71 14.07
N ASN A 171 -1.14 -14.56 15.13
CA ASN A 171 -2.14 -15.56 15.52
C ASN A 171 -3.57 -15.30 15.03
N ASP A 172 -3.90 -14.12 14.51
CA ASP A 172 -5.24 -13.84 13.98
C ASP A 172 -5.18 -13.48 12.49
N PHE A 173 -5.77 -14.33 11.66
CA PHE A 173 -6.03 -14.08 10.23
C PHE A 173 -6.81 -12.77 9.97
N GLY A 174 -7.33 -12.13 11.02
CA GLY A 174 -8.04 -10.85 10.96
C GLY A 174 -7.15 -9.62 10.80
N GLY A 175 -5.83 -9.68 11.01
CA GLY A 175 -4.97 -8.48 11.00
C GLY A 175 -5.15 -7.61 12.25
N SER A 176 -4.76 -6.33 12.17
CA SER A 176 -4.96 -5.35 13.25
C SER A 176 -6.34 -4.69 13.16
N GLN A 177 -6.73 -3.91 14.18
CA GLN A 177 -7.99 -3.16 14.17
C GLN A 177 -8.13 -2.23 12.96
N THR A 178 -7.01 -1.78 12.40
CA THR A 178 -6.97 -0.82 11.29
C THR A 178 -6.50 -1.46 9.99
N HIS A 179 -5.53 -2.37 10.03
CA HIS A 179 -4.88 -2.89 8.83
C HIS A 179 -5.09 -4.40 8.64
N PRO A 180 -5.39 -4.87 7.41
CA PRO A 180 -5.43 -6.28 7.08
C PRO A 180 -4.08 -6.98 7.29
N TYR A 181 -4.11 -8.31 7.37
CA TYR A 181 -2.92 -9.13 7.48
C TYR A 181 -1.96 -8.96 6.29
N VAL A 182 -0.65 -9.07 6.52
CA VAL A 182 0.38 -8.79 5.51
C VAL A 182 0.28 -9.69 4.27
N ALA A 183 0.00 -10.99 4.46
CA ALA A 183 -0.21 -11.89 3.33
C ALA A 183 -1.42 -11.49 2.49
N ALA A 184 -2.42 -10.89 3.14
CA ALA A 184 -3.61 -10.44 2.44
C ALA A 184 -3.28 -9.29 1.50
N ARG A 185 -2.66 -8.24 2.05
CA ARG A 185 -2.19 -7.06 1.32
C ARG A 185 -1.24 -7.44 0.17
N LEU A 186 -0.32 -8.38 0.39
CA LEU A 186 0.59 -8.89 -0.65
C LEU A 186 -0.15 -9.61 -1.78
N THR A 187 -1.13 -10.45 -1.44
CA THR A 187 -1.96 -11.15 -2.43
C THR A 187 -2.83 -10.18 -3.22
N ASP A 188 -3.38 -9.15 -2.56
CA ASP A 188 -4.15 -8.08 -3.22
C ASP A 188 -3.28 -7.27 -4.17
N ALA A 189 -2.05 -6.95 -3.77
CA ALA A 189 -1.08 -6.29 -4.64
C ALA A 189 -0.75 -7.14 -5.88
N VAL A 190 -0.59 -8.47 -5.73
CA VAL A 190 -0.42 -9.40 -6.86
C VAL A 190 -1.62 -9.35 -7.80
N GLY A 191 -2.83 -9.49 -7.27
CA GLY A 191 -4.06 -9.43 -8.05
C GLY A 191 -4.18 -8.11 -8.82
N LYS A 192 -3.99 -6.99 -8.14
CA LYS A 192 -4.02 -5.67 -8.76
C LYS A 192 -2.98 -5.51 -9.86
N LEU A 193 -1.73 -5.93 -9.62
CA LEU A 193 -0.69 -5.89 -10.64
C LEU A 193 -1.04 -6.77 -11.84
N ALA A 194 -1.63 -7.95 -11.62
CA ALA A 194 -2.06 -8.83 -12.70
C ALA A 194 -3.08 -8.13 -13.61
N MET A 195 -4.09 -7.48 -13.03
CA MET A 195 -5.19 -6.78 -13.73
C MET A 195 -4.78 -5.53 -14.51
N LEU A 196 -3.66 -4.89 -14.15
CA LEU A 196 -3.20 -3.67 -14.82
C LEU A 196 -2.62 -3.99 -16.20
N ASN A 197 -3.25 -3.52 -17.26
CA ASN A 197 -2.74 -3.64 -18.63
C ASN A 197 -2.25 -2.29 -19.19
N ASP A 198 -1.64 -2.35 -20.37
CA ASP A 198 -1.13 -1.18 -21.07
C ASP A 198 -2.25 -0.30 -21.63
N THR A 199 -3.43 -0.87 -21.87
CA THR A 199 -4.61 -0.19 -22.43
C THR A 199 -5.37 0.65 -21.40
N GLN A 200 -4.86 0.78 -20.18
CA GLN A 200 -5.44 1.52 -19.05
C GLN A 200 -6.75 0.96 -18.48
N THR A 201 -7.47 0.11 -19.20
CA THR A 201 -8.70 -0.53 -18.73
C THR A 201 -8.38 -1.76 -17.87
N PRO A 202 -8.58 -1.73 -16.54
CA PRO A 202 -8.31 -2.91 -15.71
C PRO A 202 -9.24 -4.09 -16.05
N ASP A 203 -8.78 -5.31 -15.78
CA ASP A 203 -9.56 -6.56 -15.90
C ASP A 203 -9.96 -7.11 -14.51
N PRO A 204 -10.94 -6.52 -13.81
CA PRO A 204 -11.28 -6.88 -12.43
C PRO A 204 -11.83 -8.29 -12.27
N ASN A 205 -12.43 -8.85 -13.31
CA ASN A 205 -13.05 -10.16 -13.26
C ASN A 205 -12.12 -11.29 -13.74
N PHE A 206 -10.86 -10.97 -14.08
CA PHE A 206 -9.89 -11.92 -14.64
C PHE A 206 -10.40 -12.60 -15.92
N GLU A 207 -11.21 -11.91 -16.72
CA GLU A 207 -11.77 -12.47 -17.95
C GLU A 207 -10.70 -12.67 -19.03
N ASN A 208 -9.59 -11.92 -18.96
CA ASN A 208 -8.49 -12.03 -19.91
C ASN A 208 -7.49 -13.13 -19.47
N PRO A 209 -7.20 -14.14 -20.34
CA PRO A 209 -6.20 -15.17 -20.04
C PRO A 209 -4.80 -14.62 -19.72
N THR A 210 -4.45 -13.45 -20.25
CA THR A 210 -3.19 -12.76 -19.94
C THR A 210 -3.14 -12.32 -18.48
N THR A 211 -4.26 -11.90 -17.90
CA THR A 211 -4.37 -11.53 -16.48
C THR A 211 -4.08 -12.74 -15.60
N HIS A 212 -4.68 -13.90 -15.90
CA HIS A 212 -4.38 -15.17 -15.21
C HIS A 212 -2.91 -15.56 -15.32
N LEU A 213 -2.34 -15.48 -16.53
CA LEU A 213 -0.92 -15.79 -16.75
C LEU A 213 0.00 -14.87 -15.93
N HIS A 214 -0.32 -13.58 -15.88
CA HIS A 214 0.46 -12.61 -15.09
C HIS A 214 0.32 -12.88 -13.61
N CYS A 215 -0.88 -13.17 -13.11
CA CYS A 215 -1.10 -13.55 -11.71
C CYS A 215 -0.22 -14.74 -11.31
N GLY A 216 -0.28 -15.85 -12.06
CA GLY A 216 0.51 -17.05 -11.75
C GLY A 216 2.02 -16.77 -11.75
N LYS A 217 2.50 -15.97 -12.72
CA LYS A 217 3.92 -15.58 -12.77
C LYS A 217 4.34 -14.67 -11.61
N LEU A 218 3.46 -13.80 -11.13
CA LEU A 218 3.71 -12.93 -9.98
C LEU A 218 3.65 -13.73 -8.66
N MET A 219 2.70 -14.65 -8.51
CA MET A 219 2.66 -15.57 -7.36
C MET A 219 3.92 -16.43 -7.24
N ASN A 220 4.45 -16.90 -8.36
CA ASN A 220 5.72 -17.64 -8.41
C ASN A 220 6.94 -16.82 -7.97
N ILE A 221 6.82 -15.50 -7.81
CA ILE A 221 7.88 -14.63 -7.28
C ILE A 221 7.70 -14.42 -5.78
N LEU A 222 6.45 -14.33 -5.31
CA LEU A 222 6.15 -14.14 -3.90
C LEU A 222 6.73 -15.27 -3.04
N MET A 223 6.62 -16.51 -3.51
CA MET A 223 7.12 -17.70 -2.79
C MET A 223 8.64 -17.69 -2.54
N PRO A 224 9.53 -17.51 -3.55
CA PRO A 224 10.96 -17.36 -3.30
C PRO A 224 11.34 -16.19 -2.40
N LEU A 225 10.63 -15.06 -2.49
CA LEU A 225 10.88 -13.90 -1.62
C LEU A 225 10.59 -14.25 -0.16
N GLU A 226 9.47 -14.93 0.09
CA GLU A 226 9.07 -15.36 1.43
C GLU A 226 10.00 -16.41 2.02
N LEU A 227 10.39 -17.41 1.24
CA LEU A 227 11.40 -18.38 1.67
C LEU A 227 12.73 -17.72 2.01
N ALA A 228 13.14 -16.70 1.24
CA ALA A 228 14.36 -15.94 1.53
C ALA A 228 14.22 -15.13 2.84
N TYR A 229 13.05 -14.53 3.08
CA TYR A 229 12.76 -13.81 4.32
C TYR A 229 12.79 -14.73 5.55
N VAL A 230 12.09 -15.87 5.49
CA VAL A 230 12.04 -16.86 6.58
C VAL A 230 13.44 -17.37 6.89
N LYS A 231 14.19 -17.82 5.88
CA LYS A 231 15.56 -18.32 6.06
C LYS A 231 16.49 -17.27 6.69
N ALA A 232 16.35 -16.00 6.31
CA ALA A 232 17.13 -14.93 6.91
C ALA A 232 16.75 -14.66 8.36
N SER A 233 15.48 -14.87 8.71
CA SER A 233 14.94 -14.67 10.06
C SER A 233 15.28 -15.85 10.98
N GLU A 234 15.28 -17.09 10.50
CA GLU A 234 15.70 -18.28 11.26
C GLU A 234 17.17 -18.23 11.71
N ASN A 235 18.03 -17.56 10.93
CA ASN A 235 19.43 -17.35 11.29
C ASN A 235 19.62 -16.27 12.39
N SER A 236 18.56 -15.53 12.73
CA SER A 236 18.53 -14.70 13.92
C SER A 236 18.11 -15.57 15.11
N GLN A 237 18.88 -15.58 16.19
CA GLN A 237 18.81 -16.55 17.30
C GLN A 237 17.46 -16.65 18.07
N SER A 238 16.43 -15.92 17.66
CA SER A 238 15.05 -16.06 18.12
C SER A 238 14.38 -17.23 17.38
N GLY A 239 14.49 -18.42 17.96
CA GLY A 239 14.07 -19.68 17.36
C GLY A 239 12.58 -19.78 16.98
N GLY A 240 12.32 -20.71 16.05
CA GLY A 240 11.00 -21.19 15.68
C GLY A 240 10.69 -20.92 14.22
N VAL A 241 10.72 -21.98 13.40
CA VAL A 241 10.17 -22.01 12.04
C VAL A 241 8.67 -21.77 12.15
N GLU A 242 8.24 -20.51 12.17
CA GLU A 242 6.85 -20.20 11.86
C GLU A 242 6.66 -20.50 10.37
N PHE A 243 5.81 -21.50 10.12
CA PHE A 243 5.27 -21.77 8.80
C PHE A 243 4.84 -20.43 8.20
N SER A 244 5.40 -20.04 7.05
CA SER A 244 5.07 -18.73 6.51
C SER A 244 3.60 -18.72 6.13
N ILE A 245 2.80 -18.05 6.95
CA ILE A 245 1.39 -17.80 6.67
C ILE A 245 1.27 -17.07 5.32
N VAL A 246 2.26 -16.26 4.91
CA VAL A 246 2.29 -15.67 3.56
C VAL A 246 2.35 -16.75 2.48
N ALA A 247 3.19 -17.78 2.67
CA ALA A 247 3.29 -18.89 1.73
C ALA A 247 2.02 -19.76 1.69
N GLU A 248 1.47 -20.15 2.85
CA GLU A 248 0.20 -20.89 2.93
C GLU A 248 -0.93 -20.10 2.28
N PHE A 249 -1.01 -18.81 2.63
CA PHE A 249 -2.02 -17.92 2.12
C PHE A 249 -1.89 -17.79 0.60
N ALA A 250 -0.69 -17.54 0.07
CA ALA A 250 -0.47 -17.47 -1.37
C ALA A 250 -0.85 -18.77 -2.09
N GLN A 251 -0.54 -19.94 -1.51
CA GLN A 251 -0.90 -21.25 -2.07
C GLN A 251 -2.42 -21.48 -2.09
N ALA A 252 -3.10 -21.17 -0.98
CA ALA A 252 -4.56 -21.30 -0.89
C ALA A 252 -5.30 -20.31 -1.81
N ASN A 253 -4.61 -19.26 -2.27
CA ASN A 253 -5.20 -18.15 -3.03
C ASN A 253 -4.61 -18.02 -4.44
N MET A 254 -3.96 -19.05 -4.99
CA MET A 254 -3.35 -18.98 -6.34
C MET A 254 -4.35 -18.64 -7.45
N GLU A 255 -5.62 -19.04 -7.29
CA GLU A 255 -6.70 -18.72 -8.23
C GLU A 255 -7.37 -17.37 -7.97
N LEU A 256 -6.94 -16.62 -6.94
CA LEU A 256 -7.52 -15.33 -6.51
C LEU A 256 -9.04 -15.32 -6.29
N ARG A 257 -9.73 -16.47 -6.26
CA ARG A 257 -11.17 -16.57 -5.93
C ARG A 257 -11.53 -15.92 -4.59
N PHE A 258 -10.53 -15.72 -3.74
CA PHE A 258 -10.65 -15.23 -2.38
C PHE A 258 -10.44 -13.72 -2.22
N THR A 259 -9.87 -12.97 -3.19
CA THR A 259 -9.62 -11.53 -2.99
C THR A 259 -10.91 -10.73 -2.83
N HIS A 260 -11.98 -11.08 -3.56
CA HIS A 260 -13.30 -10.45 -3.40
C HIS A 260 -13.99 -10.82 -2.07
N HIS A 261 -13.83 -12.04 -1.58
CA HIS A 261 -14.53 -12.49 -0.36
C HIS A 261 -13.97 -11.91 0.95
N ARG A 262 -12.75 -11.37 0.95
CA ARG A 262 -12.08 -10.88 2.18
C ARG A 262 -12.56 -9.53 2.65
N HIS A 263 -12.97 -8.67 1.73
CA HIS A 263 -13.54 -7.39 2.08
C HIS A 263 -15.06 -7.53 2.05
N LYS A 264 -15.61 -8.18 3.08
CA LYS A 264 -17.05 -8.52 3.18
C LYS A 264 -17.98 -7.35 2.88
N ARG A 265 -17.51 -6.11 3.10
CA ARG A 265 -18.26 -4.87 2.88
C ARG A 265 -17.83 -4.09 1.63
N TRP A 266 -16.91 -4.61 0.81
CA TRP A 266 -16.38 -3.87 -0.33
C TRP A 266 -17.45 -3.52 -1.37
N ASP A 267 -18.34 -4.45 -1.67
CA ASP A 267 -19.43 -4.22 -2.64
C ASP A 267 -20.41 -3.14 -2.14
N GLU A 268 -20.55 -2.99 -0.82
CA GLU A 268 -21.35 -1.93 -0.18
C GLU A 268 -20.61 -0.59 -0.15
N ILE A 269 -19.30 -0.62 0.16
CA ILE A 269 -18.46 0.56 0.40
C ILE A 269 -18.01 1.22 -0.91
N SER A 270 -17.58 0.43 -1.90
CA SER A 270 -16.94 0.93 -3.11
C SER A 270 -17.80 1.88 -3.95
N PRO A 271 -19.14 1.70 -4.09
CA PRO A 271 -19.98 2.67 -4.79
C PRO A 271 -19.98 4.05 -4.12
N LEU A 272 -19.90 4.08 -2.78
CA LEU A 272 -19.87 5.33 -2.03
C LEU A 272 -18.52 6.03 -2.17
N ILE A 273 -17.41 5.29 -2.14
CA ILE A 273 -16.08 5.85 -2.41
C ILE A 273 -16.04 6.48 -3.82
N GLU A 274 -16.48 5.74 -4.85
CA GLU A 274 -16.53 6.23 -6.24
C GLU A 274 -17.35 7.50 -6.39
N LYS A 275 -18.42 7.62 -5.62
CA LYS A 275 -19.28 8.79 -5.61
C LYS A 275 -18.61 9.97 -4.91
N PHE A 276 -18.10 9.77 -3.71
CA PHE A 276 -17.43 10.81 -2.92
C PHE A 276 -16.20 11.35 -3.63
N ALA A 277 -15.41 10.49 -4.29
CA ALA A 277 -14.25 10.91 -5.07
C ALA A 277 -14.60 11.88 -6.23
N LYS A 278 -15.83 11.82 -6.76
CA LYS A 278 -16.29 12.67 -7.88
C LYS A 278 -16.92 13.99 -7.45
N LEU A 279 -17.30 14.15 -6.19
CA LEU A 279 -17.93 15.39 -5.72
C LEU A 279 -16.89 16.53 -5.66
N PRO A 280 -17.26 17.80 -5.91
CA PRO A 280 -16.38 18.93 -5.62
C PRO A 280 -16.01 18.97 -4.12
N ARG A 281 -14.79 19.39 -3.77
CA ARG A 281 -14.38 19.51 -2.36
C ARG A 281 -15.26 20.48 -1.57
N SER A 282 -15.60 21.61 -2.19
CA SER A 282 -16.49 22.62 -1.63
C SER A 282 -17.88 22.10 -1.24
N MET A 283 -18.33 21.01 -1.87
CA MET A 283 -19.60 20.37 -1.50
C MET A 283 -19.47 19.50 -0.25
N VAL A 284 -18.29 18.98 0.03
CA VAL A 284 -18.12 17.85 0.95
C VAL A 284 -17.38 18.23 2.24
N ASP A 285 -16.62 19.32 2.23
CA ASP A 285 -16.00 19.90 3.43
C ASP A 285 -17.03 20.56 4.39
N ASN A 286 -18.33 20.50 4.07
CA ASN A 286 -19.42 20.93 4.94
C ASN A 286 -20.13 19.70 5.52
N GLU A 287 -20.05 19.49 6.84
CA GLU A 287 -20.69 18.37 7.55
C GLU A 287 -22.19 18.23 7.25
N LYS A 288 -22.89 19.33 6.97
CA LYS A 288 -24.30 19.31 6.58
C LYS A 288 -24.54 18.59 5.25
N THR A 289 -23.60 18.68 4.31
CA THR A 289 -23.73 17.99 3.02
C THR A 289 -23.45 16.50 3.13
N ILE A 290 -22.59 16.07 4.06
CA ILE A 290 -22.30 14.64 4.27
C ILE A 290 -23.55 13.91 4.77
N ALA A 291 -24.28 14.49 5.73
CA ALA A 291 -25.56 13.96 6.19
C ALA A 291 -26.60 13.99 5.05
N LEU A 292 -26.73 15.11 4.34
CA LEU A 292 -27.71 15.26 3.25
C LEU A 292 -27.46 14.31 2.07
N VAL A 293 -26.20 14.05 1.74
CA VAL A 293 -25.77 13.10 0.71
C VAL A 293 -26.00 11.69 1.24
N GLY A 294 -25.51 11.34 2.44
CA GLY A 294 -25.74 10.03 3.06
C GLY A 294 -27.22 9.63 3.14
N ASP A 295 -28.10 10.55 3.55
CA ASP A 295 -29.53 10.29 3.76
C ASP A 295 -30.33 10.21 2.45
N ASN A 296 -29.96 10.99 1.42
CA ASN A 296 -30.63 10.92 0.11
C ASN A 296 -30.16 9.73 -0.75
N PHE A 297 -29.12 9.03 -0.31
CA PHE A 297 -28.61 7.84 -0.99
C PHE A 297 -28.93 6.62 -0.17
N SER A 298 -30.22 6.28 -0.15
CA SER A 298 -30.72 4.99 0.29
C SER A 298 -30.01 3.90 -0.54
N LEU A 299 -28.92 3.35 0.01
CA LEU A 299 -28.44 2.05 -0.45
C LEU A 299 -29.60 1.07 -0.21
N PRO A 300 -29.92 0.18 -1.17
CA PRO A 300 -30.97 -0.80 -0.96
C PRO A 300 -30.67 -1.55 0.35
N PRO A 301 -31.68 -1.76 1.22
CA PRO A 301 -31.47 -2.39 2.51
C PRO A 301 -30.76 -3.72 2.32
N TYR A 302 -29.72 -3.93 3.13
CA TYR A 302 -28.92 -5.14 3.16
C TYR A 302 -29.84 -6.36 3.28
N ARG A 303 -29.83 -7.23 2.27
CA ARG A 303 -30.52 -8.52 2.36
C ARG A 303 -29.62 -9.45 3.18
N ASN A 304 -29.98 -9.66 4.44
CA ASN A 304 -29.42 -10.72 5.28
C ASN A 304 -29.69 -12.11 4.68
#